data_AF-A0A7M7H9U1-F1
#
_entry.id   AF-A0A7M7H9U1-F1
#
_cell.length_a   1.000
_cell.length_b   1.000
_cell.length_c   1.000
_cell.angle_alpha   90.00
_cell.angle_beta   90.00
_cell.angle_gamma   90.00
#
_symmetry.space_group_name_H-M   'P 1'
#
loop_
_entity.id
_entity.type
_entity.pdbx_description
1 polymer ?
#
loop_
_entity_poly.entity_id
_entity_poly.type
_entity_poly.pdbx_seq_one_letter_code
_entity_poly.pdbx_strand_id
1 'polypeptide(L)'
;MDHFENIGVLLQLIAMVMLLLKIVSTQDCTGLSGKAQILYALVFTTKFLDLPNDLKTSPPSFVLKVAYLFIAYLTVLSIHFIGTKHSDREHDIFRIDLLMGTCTLLALLSTHRNWTILPILWHFGVFLEAFALFPQIHLTAKTRYVGSSLLFYVGMIGCYRAFHIVHWLYLLSRGEHLENYYVAICGFGQFFICCGYFGWMLPIFKAQYAHLKNVDEGQSRVVAVVAVRVNGNLDVAKNASKSETSINN
;
A
#
# COMPACT_ATOMS: atom_id res chain seq x y z
N MET A 1 7.57 19.71 15.83
CA MET A 1 7.71 18.92 14.59
C MET A 1 8.66 19.66 13.67
N ASP A 2 9.81 19.07 13.42
CA ASP A 2 10.77 19.61 12.45
C ASP A 2 10.21 19.46 11.02
N HIS A 3 10.76 20.24 10.09
CA HIS A 3 10.33 20.20 8.69
C HIS A 3 10.40 18.79 8.08
N PHE A 4 11.40 17.98 8.44
CA PHE A 4 11.55 16.61 7.96
C PHE A 4 10.43 15.68 8.41
N GLU A 5 10.02 15.78 9.67
CA GLU A 5 8.92 14.99 10.22
C GLU A 5 7.60 15.30 9.50
N ASN A 6 7.31 16.59 9.31
CA ASN A 6 6.10 17.04 8.63
C ASN A 6 6.04 16.54 7.17
N ILE A 7 7.16 16.57 6.45
CA ILE A 7 7.24 16.04 5.08
C ILE A 7 7.00 14.53 5.09
N GLY A 8 7.63 13.80 6.01
CA GLY A 8 7.42 12.37 6.15
C GLY A 8 5.94 12.04 6.36
N VAL A 9 5.29 12.69 7.33
CA VAL A 9 3.88 12.45 7.64
C VAL A 9 2.97 12.83 6.45
N LEU A 10 3.30 13.86 5.68
CA LEU A 10 2.54 14.18 4.47
C LEU A 10 2.68 13.10 3.39
N LEU A 11 3.89 12.56 3.18
CA LEU A 11 4.12 11.50 2.20
C LEU A 11 3.35 10.22 2.54
N GLN A 12 3.33 9.83 3.82
CA GLN A 12 2.56 8.68 4.27
C GLN A 12 1.06 8.90 4.06
N LEU A 13 0.54 10.10 4.32
CA LEU A 13 -0.86 10.44 4.07
C LEU A 13 -1.20 10.34 2.57
N ILE A 14 -0.34 10.91 1.70
CA ILE A 14 -0.51 10.83 0.25
C ILE A 14 -0.53 9.37 -0.21
N ALA A 15 0.35 8.52 0.34
CA ALA A 15 0.35 7.09 0.04
C ALA A 15 -0.99 6.43 0.34
N MET A 16 -1.54 6.69 1.53
CA MET A 16 -2.83 6.14 1.96
C MET A 16 -3.99 6.64 1.09
N VAL A 17 -4.02 7.93 0.78
CA VAL A 17 -5.05 8.52 -0.11
C VAL A 17 -4.98 7.90 -1.50
N MET A 18 -3.79 7.79 -2.09
CA MET A 18 -3.62 7.20 -3.42
C MET A 18 -4.05 5.74 -3.48
N LEU A 19 -3.77 4.96 -2.42
CA LEU A 19 -4.23 3.59 -2.31
C LEU A 19 -5.75 3.50 -2.27
N LEU A 20 -6.38 4.33 -1.43
CA LEU A 20 -7.83 4.40 -1.32
C LEU A 20 -8.48 4.82 -2.65
N LEU A 21 -7.97 5.87 -3.28
CA LEU A 21 -8.48 6.36 -4.57
C LEU A 21 -8.39 5.29 -5.66
N LYS A 22 -7.31 4.50 -5.70
CA LYS A 22 -7.23 3.35 -6.61
C LYS A 22 -8.37 2.37 -6.34
N ILE A 23 -8.54 1.94 -5.09
CA ILE A 23 -9.55 0.94 -4.72
C ILE A 23 -10.96 1.42 -5.11
N VAL A 24 -11.30 2.66 -4.76
CA VAL A 24 -12.62 3.24 -5.03
C VAL A 24 -12.83 3.48 -6.52
N SER A 25 -11.82 3.93 -7.26
CA SER A 25 -11.99 4.26 -8.69
C SER A 25 -11.99 3.03 -9.59
N THR A 26 -11.11 2.06 -9.34
CA THR A 26 -11.00 0.87 -10.19
C THR A 26 -11.91 -0.27 -9.73
N GLN A 27 -12.51 -0.16 -8.53
CA GLN A 27 -13.31 -1.22 -7.91
C GLN A 27 -12.57 -2.57 -7.89
N ASP A 28 -11.25 -2.51 -7.71
CA ASP A 28 -10.37 -3.68 -7.76
C ASP A 28 -9.39 -3.63 -6.59
N CYS A 29 -9.26 -4.74 -5.89
CA CYS A 29 -8.38 -4.92 -4.74
C CYS A 29 -7.29 -5.98 -4.98
N THR A 30 -7.09 -6.43 -6.23
CA THR A 30 -6.13 -7.49 -6.56
C THR A 30 -4.72 -7.13 -6.09
N GLY A 31 -4.09 -8.06 -5.37
CA GLY A 31 -2.73 -7.89 -4.83
C GLY A 31 -2.61 -7.05 -3.55
N LEU A 32 -3.71 -6.61 -2.93
CA LEU A 32 -3.70 -5.94 -1.63
C LEU A 32 -4.15 -6.88 -0.51
N SER A 33 -3.40 -6.91 0.60
CA SER A 33 -3.75 -7.67 1.79
C SER A 33 -4.72 -6.87 2.65
N GLY A 34 -5.94 -7.39 2.81
CA GLY A 34 -6.92 -6.85 3.75
C GLY A 34 -6.43 -6.93 5.20
N LYS A 35 -5.71 -8.00 5.57
CA LYS A 35 -5.15 -8.13 6.94
C LYS A 35 -4.13 -7.04 7.23
N ALA A 36 -3.25 -6.70 6.29
CA ALA A 36 -2.30 -5.60 6.48
C ALA A 36 -3.03 -4.26 6.71
N GLN A 37 -4.08 -3.96 5.94
CA GLN A 37 -4.85 -2.73 6.11
C GLN A 37 -5.59 -2.68 7.45
N ILE A 38 -6.11 -3.81 7.93
CA ILE A 38 -6.70 -3.93 9.28
C ILE A 38 -5.65 -3.65 10.35
N LEU A 39 -4.45 -4.21 10.22
CA LEU A 39 -3.35 -3.94 11.17
C LEU A 39 -2.97 -2.46 11.16
N TYR A 40 -2.85 -1.82 10.00
CA TYR A 40 -2.56 -0.38 9.93
C TYR A 40 -3.67 0.47 10.56
N ALA A 41 -4.95 0.14 10.34
CA ALA A 41 -6.06 0.81 11.03
C ALA A 41 -5.96 0.65 12.55
N LEU A 42 -5.61 -0.54 13.04
CA LEU A 42 -5.41 -0.80 14.46
C LEU A 42 -4.22 -0.01 15.03
N VAL A 43 -3.09 0.06 14.31
CA VAL A 43 -1.92 0.88 14.67
C VAL A 43 -2.33 2.34 14.91
N PHE A 44 -3.03 2.94 13.96
CA PHE A 44 -3.47 4.34 14.10
C PHE A 44 -4.44 4.51 15.25
N THR A 45 -5.35 3.55 15.45
CA THR A 45 -6.31 3.57 16.56
C THR A 45 -5.58 3.58 17.90
N THR A 46 -4.61 2.69 18.09
CA THR A 46 -3.90 2.55 19.38
C THR A 46 -2.93 3.71 19.63
N LYS A 47 -2.32 4.27 18.58
CA LYS A 47 -1.38 5.39 18.70
C LYS A 47 -2.06 6.73 18.94
N PHE A 48 -3.31 6.90 18.46
CA PHE A 48 -4.05 8.15 18.54
C PHE A 48 -5.13 8.12 19.63
N LEU A 49 -5.03 7.27 20.65
CA LEU A 49 -5.97 7.29 21.78
C LEU A 49 -5.88 8.59 22.62
N ASP A 50 -4.80 9.33 22.48
CA ASP A 50 -4.57 10.64 23.11
C ASP A 50 -5.23 11.81 22.38
N LEU A 51 -6.00 11.55 21.31
CA LEU A 51 -6.62 12.56 20.45
C LEU A 51 -7.40 13.69 21.19
N PRO A 52 -8.15 13.42 22.27
CA PRO A 52 -8.85 14.49 23.01
C PRO A 52 -7.91 15.50 23.67
N ASN A 53 -6.68 15.09 24.00
CA ASN A 53 -5.66 15.96 24.58
C ASN A 53 -5.01 16.84 23.50
N ASP A 54 -4.85 16.31 22.29
CA ASP A 54 -4.31 17.07 21.16
C ASP A 54 -5.22 18.19 20.70
N LEU A 55 -6.55 18.00 20.79
CA LEU A 55 -7.51 19.05 20.45
C LEU A 55 -7.24 20.36 21.22
N LYS A 56 -6.74 20.25 22.45
CA LYS A 56 -6.40 21.38 23.31
C LYS A 56 -5.00 21.94 23.05
N THR A 57 -4.07 21.10 22.61
CA THR A 57 -2.64 21.42 22.56
C THR A 57 -2.19 21.84 21.16
N SER A 58 -2.68 21.16 20.12
CA SER A 58 -2.31 21.40 18.72
C SER A 58 -3.46 21.00 17.77
N PRO A 59 -4.33 21.96 17.38
CA PRO A 59 -5.39 21.74 16.41
C PRO A 59 -4.95 21.11 15.06
N PRO A 60 -3.82 21.49 14.43
CA PRO A 60 -3.44 20.88 13.14
C PRO A 60 -3.05 19.40 13.29
N SER A 61 -2.43 19.01 14.41
CA SER A 61 -2.09 17.61 14.69
C SER A 61 -3.36 16.77 14.90
N PHE A 62 -4.37 17.34 15.56
CA PHE A 62 -5.68 16.70 15.71
C PHE A 62 -6.34 16.40 14.36
N VAL A 63 -6.42 17.40 13.46
CA VAL A 63 -7.02 17.22 12.12
C VAL A 63 -6.30 16.14 11.33
N LEU A 64 -4.97 16.13 11.38
CA LEU A 64 -4.16 15.13 10.68
C LEU A 64 -4.41 13.72 11.21
N LYS A 65 -4.38 13.51 12.53
CA LYS A 65 -4.66 12.21 13.17
C LYS A 65 -6.07 11.70 12.81
N VAL A 66 -7.08 12.60 12.79
CA VAL A 66 -8.45 12.26 12.35
C VAL A 66 -8.47 11.84 10.87
N ALA A 67 -7.78 12.56 9.99
CA ALA A 67 -7.69 12.20 8.57
C ALA A 67 -7.07 10.82 8.36
N TYR A 68 -5.99 10.51 9.10
CA TYR A 68 -5.36 9.19 9.10
C TYR A 68 -6.34 8.07 9.47
N LEU A 69 -7.07 8.23 10.58
CA LEU A 69 -8.08 7.26 11.02
C LEU A 69 -9.17 7.10 9.96
N PHE A 70 -9.71 8.21 9.47
CA PHE A 70 -10.78 8.20 8.48
C PHE A 70 -10.38 7.44 7.20
N ILE A 71 -9.20 7.76 6.63
CA ILE A 71 -8.70 7.10 5.42
C ILE A 71 -8.38 5.63 5.67
N ALA A 72 -7.79 5.28 6.81
CA ALA A 72 -7.47 3.89 7.15
C ALA A 72 -8.74 3.03 7.25
N TYR A 73 -9.75 3.49 8.00
CA TYR A 73 -11.02 2.77 8.12
C TYR A 73 -11.78 2.71 6.81
N LEU A 74 -11.79 3.80 6.03
CA LEU A 74 -12.43 3.83 4.72
C LEU A 74 -11.76 2.86 3.73
N THR A 75 -10.44 2.70 3.80
CA THR A 75 -9.68 1.73 3.00
C THR A 75 -10.07 0.30 3.38
N VAL A 76 -10.10 -0.02 4.68
CA VAL A 76 -10.54 -1.34 5.18
C VAL A 76 -11.98 -1.63 4.75
N LEU A 77 -12.87 -0.65 4.88
CA LEU A 77 -14.27 -0.77 4.50
C LEU A 77 -14.43 -1.00 2.99
N SER A 78 -13.68 -0.24 2.18
CA SER A 78 -13.68 -0.38 0.72
C SER A 78 -13.19 -1.78 0.30
N ILE A 79 -12.11 -2.28 0.90
CA ILE A 79 -11.62 -3.64 0.64
C ILE A 79 -12.63 -4.69 1.08
N HIS A 80 -13.32 -4.49 2.20
CA HIS A 80 -14.34 -5.44 2.65
C HIS A 80 -15.56 -5.49 1.72
N PHE A 81 -16.06 -4.33 1.27
CA PHE A 81 -17.23 -4.28 0.37
C PHE A 81 -16.92 -4.71 -1.06
N ILE A 82 -15.76 -4.33 -1.60
CA ILE A 82 -15.36 -4.64 -2.98
C ILE A 82 -14.75 -6.05 -3.06
N GLY A 83 -13.99 -6.44 -2.03
CA GLY A 83 -13.28 -7.72 -1.95
C GLY A 83 -14.18 -8.94 -1.75
N THR A 84 -15.47 -8.79 -1.46
CA THR A 84 -16.44 -9.91 -1.54
C THR A 84 -16.59 -10.45 -2.96
N LYS A 85 -16.17 -9.70 -3.98
CA LYS A 85 -16.21 -10.11 -5.39
C LYS A 85 -14.89 -10.70 -5.91
N HIS A 86 -13.75 -10.56 -5.21
CA HIS A 86 -12.42 -10.93 -5.72
C HIS A 86 -11.71 -11.89 -4.76
N SER A 87 -11.49 -13.11 -5.25
CA SER A 87 -11.08 -14.31 -4.49
C SER A 87 -9.57 -14.38 -4.23
N ASP A 88 -8.99 -13.41 -3.52
CA ASP A 88 -7.63 -13.53 -2.97
C ASP A 88 -7.60 -13.82 -1.46
N ARG A 89 -8.78 -13.95 -0.84
CA ARG A 89 -8.95 -14.21 0.59
C ARG A 89 -8.35 -15.54 1.03
N GLU A 90 -8.26 -16.51 0.11
CA GLU A 90 -7.64 -17.83 0.33
C GLU A 90 -6.12 -17.75 0.47
N HIS A 91 -5.47 -16.76 -0.15
CA HIS A 91 -4.01 -16.61 -0.12
C HIS A 91 -3.51 -15.80 1.10
N ASP A 92 -4.39 -15.04 1.77
CA ASP A 92 -4.05 -14.27 2.96
C ASP A 92 -4.12 -15.13 4.24
N ILE A 93 -3.27 -16.16 4.34
CA ILE A 93 -3.24 -17.15 5.45
C ILE A 93 -2.37 -16.64 6.62
N PHE A 94 -1.86 -15.42 6.56
CA PHE A 94 -0.96 -14.89 7.59
C PHE A 94 -1.62 -14.91 8.98
N ARG A 95 -0.93 -15.50 9.96
CA ARG A 95 -1.43 -15.62 11.34
C ARG A 95 -1.16 -14.32 12.11
N ILE A 96 -2.11 -13.41 12.02
CA ILE A 96 -2.09 -12.13 12.74
C ILE A 96 -2.09 -12.34 14.27
N ASP A 97 -2.64 -13.43 14.77
CA ASP A 97 -2.75 -13.71 16.21
C ASP A 97 -1.37 -13.79 16.88
N LEU A 98 -0.40 -14.45 16.22
CA LEU A 98 0.97 -14.54 16.72
C LEU A 98 1.64 -13.17 16.74
N LEU A 99 1.41 -12.37 15.70
CA LEU A 99 1.99 -11.03 15.60
C LEU A 99 1.40 -10.08 16.66
N MET A 100 0.09 -10.16 16.88
CA MET A 100 -0.60 -9.43 17.93
C MET A 100 -0.04 -9.81 19.30
N GLY A 101 0.10 -11.11 19.58
CA GLY A 101 0.66 -11.60 20.84
C GLY A 101 2.09 -11.12 21.10
N THR A 102 2.98 -11.16 20.09
CA THR A 102 4.36 -10.68 20.25
C THR A 102 4.42 -9.17 20.47
N CYS A 103 3.62 -8.38 19.74
CA CYS A 103 3.57 -6.93 19.93
C CYS A 103 3.01 -6.56 21.32
N THR A 104 1.99 -7.27 21.82
CA THR A 104 1.45 -7.07 23.16
C THR A 104 2.49 -7.39 24.22
N LEU A 105 3.21 -8.51 24.10
CA LEU A 105 4.27 -8.86 25.06
C LEU A 105 5.37 -7.79 25.10
N LEU A 106 5.84 -7.34 23.93
CA LEU A 106 6.85 -6.28 23.84
C LEU A 106 6.36 -4.97 24.48
N ALA A 107 5.10 -4.59 24.24
CA ALA A 107 4.51 -3.38 24.82
C ALA A 107 4.46 -3.41 26.36
N LEU A 108 4.10 -4.56 26.93
CA LEU A 108 4.06 -4.75 28.39
C LEU A 108 5.47 -4.68 28.98
N LEU A 109 6.46 -5.31 28.33
CA LEU A 109 7.86 -5.25 28.76
C LEU A 109 8.44 -3.82 28.68
N SER A 110 8.12 -3.09 27.61
CA SER A 110 8.57 -1.71 27.45
C SER A 110 7.95 -0.75 28.49
N THR A 111 6.73 -1.04 28.94
CA THR A 111 6.00 -0.20 29.92
C THR A 111 6.12 -0.73 31.36
N HIS A 112 7.07 -1.62 31.64
CA HIS A 112 7.20 -2.30 32.95
C HIS A 112 7.29 -1.35 34.16
N ARG A 113 7.71 -0.09 33.94
CA ARG A 113 7.87 0.91 34.99
C ARG A 113 6.55 1.55 35.44
N ASN A 114 5.56 1.70 34.53
CA ASN A 114 4.27 2.33 34.80
C ASN A 114 3.15 1.61 34.03
N TRP A 115 2.36 0.79 34.71
CA TRP A 115 1.29 -0.04 34.12
C TRP A 115 0.02 0.74 33.81
N THR A 116 0.14 1.82 33.05
CA THR A 116 -0.99 2.63 32.59
C THR A 116 -1.42 2.16 31.20
N ILE A 117 -2.73 2.01 30.99
CA ILE A 117 -3.31 1.45 29.76
C ILE A 117 -2.92 2.27 28.52
N LEU A 118 -2.97 3.60 28.59
CA LEU A 118 -2.68 4.48 27.45
C LEU A 118 -1.24 4.34 26.92
N PRO A 119 -0.18 4.44 27.75
CA PRO A 119 1.19 4.14 27.32
C PRO A 119 1.38 2.72 26.79
N ILE A 120 0.75 1.71 27.39
CA ILE A 120 0.86 0.32 26.90
C ILE A 120 0.30 0.21 25.49
N LEU A 121 -0.91 0.75 25.24
CA LEU A 121 -1.54 0.72 23.91
C LEU A 121 -0.73 1.53 22.89
N TRP A 122 -0.12 2.64 23.30
CA TRP A 122 0.74 3.41 22.43
C TRP A 122 2.00 2.62 22.03
N HIS A 123 2.71 1.99 22.98
CA HIS A 123 3.87 1.14 22.68
C HIS A 123 3.48 -0.07 21.82
N PHE A 124 2.32 -0.67 22.10
CA PHE A 124 1.76 -1.73 21.28
C PHE A 124 1.58 -1.27 19.82
N GLY A 125 1.02 -0.08 19.60
CA GLY A 125 0.90 0.51 18.28
C GLY A 125 2.24 0.76 17.59
N VAL A 126 3.27 1.20 18.32
CA VAL A 126 4.63 1.40 17.78
C VAL A 126 5.23 0.08 17.29
N PHE A 127 5.16 -0.99 18.10
CA PHE A 127 5.66 -2.30 17.68
C PHE A 127 4.83 -2.89 16.54
N LEU A 128 3.50 -2.77 16.61
CA LEU A 128 2.62 -3.29 15.56
C LEU A 128 2.87 -2.59 14.22
N GLU A 129 3.14 -1.29 14.22
CA GLU A 129 3.44 -0.52 13.00
C GLU A 129 4.67 -1.05 12.26
N ALA A 130 5.70 -1.45 13.00
CA ALA A 130 6.93 -1.97 12.42
C ALA A 130 6.71 -3.27 11.63
N PHE A 131 5.71 -4.06 12.04
CA PHE A 131 5.42 -5.38 11.47
C PHE A 131 4.12 -5.43 10.66
N ALA A 132 3.30 -4.38 10.64
CA ALA A 132 2.02 -4.32 9.95
C ALA A 132 2.13 -4.58 8.43
N LEU A 133 3.32 -4.40 7.85
CA LEU A 133 3.60 -4.68 6.44
C LEU A 133 3.71 -6.20 6.12
N PHE A 134 3.92 -7.05 7.12
CA PHE A 134 4.20 -8.48 6.92
C PHE A 134 3.10 -9.28 6.18
N PRO A 135 1.80 -9.11 6.49
CA PRO A 135 0.76 -9.81 5.74
C PRO A 135 0.77 -9.44 4.25
N GLN A 136 1.07 -8.18 3.92
CA GLN A 136 1.19 -7.72 2.54
C GLN A 136 2.38 -8.37 1.83
N ILE A 137 3.54 -8.46 2.49
CA ILE A 137 4.72 -9.16 1.95
C ILE A 137 4.40 -10.63 1.69
N HIS A 138 3.72 -11.28 2.65
CA HIS A 138 3.31 -12.69 2.53
C HIS A 138 2.38 -12.91 1.33
N LEU A 139 1.38 -12.03 1.15
CA LEU A 139 0.48 -12.09 0.02
C LEU A 139 1.25 -11.96 -1.31
N THR A 140 2.12 -10.95 -1.45
CA THR A 140 2.93 -10.79 -2.67
C THR A 140 3.85 -11.98 -2.93
N ALA A 141 4.37 -12.63 -1.89
CA ALA A 141 5.16 -13.86 -2.02
C ALA A 141 4.35 -15.03 -2.58
N LYS A 142 3.05 -15.10 -2.25
CA LYS A 142 2.15 -16.15 -2.75
C LYS A 142 1.61 -15.86 -4.15
N THR A 143 1.10 -14.66 -4.37
CA THR A 143 0.43 -14.30 -5.63
C THR A 143 1.42 -13.96 -6.75
N ARG A 144 2.65 -13.56 -6.39
CA ARG A 144 3.67 -13.05 -7.34
C ARG A 144 3.13 -11.91 -8.22
N TYR A 145 2.13 -11.19 -7.72
CA TYR A 145 1.49 -10.08 -8.39
C TYR A 145 1.75 -8.78 -7.63
N VAL A 146 2.09 -7.73 -8.37
CA VAL A 146 2.37 -6.39 -7.82
C VAL A 146 1.62 -5.35 -8.63
N GLY A 147 0.68 -4.65 -7.99
CA GLY A 147 0.01 -3.49 -8.58
C GLY A 147 0.90 -2.25 -8.59
N SER A 148 0.74 -1.37 -9.58
CA SER A 148 1.47 -0.09 -9.65
C SER A 148 1.20 0.81 -8.43
N SER A 149 -0.04 0.84 -7.96
CA SER A 149 -0.42 1.61 -6.76
C SER A 149 0.21 1.05 -5.49
N LEU A 150 0.40 -0.27 -5.40
CA LEU A 150 1.10 -0.89 -4.28
C LEU A 150 2.58 -0.50 -4.27
N LEU A 151 3.22 -0.48 -5.44
CA LEU A 151 4.62 -0.03 -5.58
C LEU A 151 4.77 1.43 -5.11
N PHE A 152 3.87 2.31 -5.55
CA PHE A 152 3.85 3.71 -5.11
C PHE A 152 3.62 3.83 -3.59
N TYR A 153 2.63 3.10 -3.06
CA TYR A 153 2.30 3.10 -1.63
C TYR A 153 3.49 2.69 -0.75
N VAL A 154 4.13 1.56 -1.07
CA VAL A 154 5.30 1.05 -0.32
C VAL A 154 6.48 2.01 -0.46
N GLY A 155 6.72 2.54 -1.67
CA GLY A 155 7.78 3.52 -1.90
C GLY A 155 7.61 4.77 -1.03
N MET A 156 6.39 5.32 -0.96
CA MET A 156 6.10 6.49 -0.13
C MET A 156 6.19 6.20 1.37
N ILE A 157 5.79 5.01 1.84
CA ILE A 157 6.01 4.58 3.23
C ILE A 157 7.51 4.50 3.53
N GLY A 158 8.32 4.00 2.59
CA GLY A 158 9.77 3.97 2.71
C GLY A 158 10.36 5.39 2.84
N CYS A 159 9.93 6.32 1.99
CA CYS A 159 10.33 7.72 2.07
C CYS A 159 9.94 8.36 3.41
N TYR A 160 8.69 8.15 3.86
CA TYR A 160 8.24 8.58 5.19
C TYR A 160 9.22 8.15 6.29
N ARG A 161 9.61 6.87 6.30
CA ARG A 161 10.58 6.37 7.28
C ARG A 161 11.98 6.94 7.10
N ALA A 162 12.43 7.17 5.87
CA ALA A 162 13.71 7.83 5.61
C ALA A 162 13.76 9.24 6.22
N PHE A 163 12.69 10.02 6.08
CA PHE A 163 12.61 11.37 6.67
C PHE A 163 12.65 11.34 8.20
N HIS A 164 11.98 10.38 8.84
CA HIS A 164 12.08 10.20 10.29
C HIS A 164 13.50 9.81 10.73
N ILE A 165 14.19 8.95 9.98
CA ILE A 165 15.58 8.60 10.26
C ILE A 165 16.49 9.82 10.14
N VAL A 166 16.33 10.62 9.09
CA VAL A 166 17.09 11.88 8.93
C VAL A 166 16.85 12.82 10.11
N HIS A 167 15.60 12.94 10.57
CA HIS A 167 15.27 13.73 11.75
C HIS A 167 15.96 13.18 13.03
N TRP A 168 15.94 11.86 13.26
CA TRP A 168 16.66 11.28 14.41
C TRP A 168 18.17 11.47 14.33
N LEU A 169 18.76 11.35 13.14
CA LEU A 169 20.18 11.63 12.93
C LEU A 169 20.52 13.11 13.19
N TYR A 170 19.64 14.02 12.76
CA TYR A 170 19.75 15.45 13.04
C TYR A 170 19.73 15.75 14.54
N LEU A 171 18.79 15.19 15.29
CA LEU A 171 18.73 15.32 16.76
C LEU A 171 20.01 14.79 17.43
N LEU A 172 20.46 13.60 17.04
CA LEU A 172 21.69 13.00 17.58
C LEU A 172 22.93 13.85 17.29
N SER A 173 23.02 14.46 16.10
CA SER A 173 24.13 15.36 15.74
C SER A 173 24.18 16.63 16.58
N ARG A 174 23.04 17.08 17.11
CA ARG A 174 22.94 18.23 18.01
C ARG A 174 23.16 17.87 19.48
N GLY A 175 23.39 16.60 19.78
CA GLY A 175 23.52 16.10 21.15
C GLY A 175 22.19 16.08 21.90
N GLU A 176 21.06 16.14 21.20
CA GLU A 176 19.74 16.05 21.82
C GLU A 176 19.36 14.59 22.10
N HIS A 177 18.69 14.35 23.22
CA HIS A 177 18.26 13.02 23.60
C HIS A 177 17.03 12.59 22.79
N LEU A 178 17.04 11.35 22.30
CA LEU A 178 15.86 10.71 21.72
C LEU A 178 14.83 10.48 22.83
N GLU A 179 13.71 11.20 22.78
CA GLU A 179 12.64 11.09 23.80
C GLU A 179 12.13 9.65 23.97
N ASN A 180 12.03 8.90 22.86
CA ASN A 180 11.59 7.51 22.85
C ASN A 180 12.45 6.65 21.92
N TYR A 181 13.48 6.00 22.47
CA TYR A 181 14.37 5.13 21.70
C TYR A 181 13.64 3.93 21.05
N TYR A 182 12.53 3.46 21.63
CA TYR A 182 11.69 2.40 21.04
C TYR A 182 11.15 2.79 19.66
N VAL A 183 10.72 4.05 19.49
CA VAL A 183 10.21 4.57 18.21
C VAL A 183 11.30 4.59 17.16
N ALA A 184 12.51 5.02 17.55
CA ALA A 184 13.66 5.05 16.65
C ALA A 184 14.03 3.63 16.19
N ILE A 185 14.23 2.68 17.12
CA ILE A 185 14.62 1.29 16.79
C ILE A 185 13.57 0.62 15.88
N CYS A 186 12.28 0.75 16.23
CA CYS A 186 11.19 0.21 15.40
C CYS A 186 11.13 0.87 14.02
N GLY A 187 11.35 2.19 13.96
CA GLY A 187 11.39 2.95 12.72
C GLY A 187 12.54 2.54 11.80
N PHE A 188 13.74 2.34 12.34
CA PHE A 188 14.87 1.79 11.59
C PHE A 188 14.54 0.39 11.06
N GLY A 189 14.03 -0.50 11.92
CA GLY A 189 13.62 -1.84 11.52
C GLY A 189 12.61 -1.83 10.38
N GLN A 190 11.57 -1.01 10.50
CA GLN A 190 10.55 -0.87 9.48
C GLN A 190 11.10 -0.30 8.17
N PHE A 191 12.03 0.65 8.23
CA PHE A 191 12.69 1.19 7.03
C PHE A 191 13.43 0.09 6.26
N PHE A 192 14.24 -0.73 6.94
CA PHE A 192 14.95 -1.83 6.30
C PHE A 192 14.00 -2.87 5.72
N ILE A 193 12.94 -3.24 6.44
CA ILE A 193 11.89 -4.14 5.94
C ILE A 193 11.26 -3.54 4.67
N CYS A 194 10.91 -2.26 4.69
CA CYS A 194 10.27 -1.58 3.57
C CYS A 194 11.19 -1.50 2.35
N CYS A 195 12.46 -1.14 2.53
CA CYS A 195 13.45 -1.10 1.45
C CYS A 195 13.73 -2.48 0.87
N GLY A 196 13.87 -3.51 1.72
CA GLY A 196 14.05 -4.89 1.29
C GLY A 196 12.85 -5.39 0.48
N TYR A 197 11.63 -5.11 0.96
CA TYR A 197 10.41 -5.44 0.24
C TYR A 197 10.30 -4.70 -1.09
N PHE A 198 10.59 -3.39 -1.11
CA PHE A 198 10.59 -2.57 -2.32
C PHE A 198 11.60 -3.08 -3.36
N GLY A 199 12.83 -3.39 -2.94
CA GLY A 199 13.84 -3.98 -3.82
C GLY A 199 13.41 -5.32 -4.42
N TRP A 200 12.76 -6.17 -3.62
CA TRP A 200 12.27 -7.48 -4.05
C TRP A 200 11.04 -7.42 -4.97
N MET A 201 10.13 -6.44 -4.78
CA MET A 201 8.93 -6.31 -5.62
C MET A 201 9.22 -5.72 -7.03
N LEU A 202 10.29 -4.94 -7.20
CA LEU A 202 10.67 -4.33 -8.48
C LEU A 202 10.85 -5.34 -9.64
N PRO A 203 11.64 -6.43 -9.51
CA PRO A 203 11.79 -7.40 -10.58
C PRO A 203 10.47 -8.10 -10.92
N ILE A 204 9.62 -8.38 -9.92
CA ILE A 204 8.29 -8.97 -10.12
C ILE A 204 7.42 -8.03 -10.94
N PHE A 205 7.38 -6.75 -10.56
CA PHE A 205 6.63 -5.73 -11.28
C PHE A 205 7.11 -5.56 -12.73
N LYS A 206 8.43 -5.53 -12.95
CA LYS A 206 9.01 -5.44 -14.31
C LYS A 206 8.63 -6.64 -15.18
N ALA A 207 8.69 -7.85 -14.64
CA ALA A 207 8.29 -9.06 -15.36
C ALA A 207 6.80 -9.04 -15.73
N GLN A 208 5.94 -8.64 -14.79
CA GLN A 208 4.50 -8.50 -15.00
C GLN A 208 4.19 -7.44 -16.07
N TYR A 209 4.85 -6.28 -15.99
CA TYR A 209 4.65 -5.19 -16.96
C TYR A 209 5.09 -5.61 -18.37
N ALA A 210 6.22 -6.30 -18.49
CA ALA A 210 6.69 -6.84 -19.78
C ALA A 210 5.70 -7.84 -20.36
N HIS A 211 5.14 -8.73 -19.54
CA HIS A 211 4.11 -9.67 -19.97
C HIS A 211 2.85 -8.94 -20.47
N LEU A 212 2.35 -7.95 -19.72
CA LEU A 212 1.18 -7.15 -20.11
C LEU A 212 1.42 -6.39 -21.42
N LYS A 213 2.60 -5.80 -21.59
CA LYS A 213 2.98 -5.11 -22.82
C LYS A 213 3.01 -6.06 -24.04
N ASN A 214 3.58 -7.25 -23.88
CA ASN A 214 3.63 -8.24 -24.97
C ASN A 214 2.24 -8.73 -25.36
N VAL A 215 1.34 -8.89 -24.38
CA VAL A 215 -0.06 -9.27 -24.64
C VAL A 215 -0.78 -8.17 -25.42
N ASP A 216 -0.60 -6.90 -25.04
CA ASP A 216 -1.21 -5.76 -25.72
C ASP A 216 -0.71 -5.59 -27.16
N GLU A 217 0.60 -5.72 -27.38
CA GLU A 217 1.20 -5.75 -28.72
C GLU A 217 0.69 -6.93 -29.54
N GLY A 218 0.54 -8.12 -28.94
CA GLY A 218 -0.04 -9.29 -29.57
C GLY A 218 -1.49 -9.08 -30.01
N GLN A 219 -2.33 -8.53 -29.13
CA GLN A 219 -3.74 -8.22 -29.43
C GLN A 219 -3.83 -7.18 -30.56
N SER A 220 -3.03 -6.13 -30.50
CA SER A 220 -2.97 -5.10 -31.56
C SER A 220 -2.59 -5.68 -32.92
N ARG A 221 -1.64 -6.62 -32.96
CA ARG A 221 -1.25 -7.33 -34.19
C ARG A 221 -2.38 -8.22 -34.73
N VAL A 222 -3.08 -8.95 -33.85
CA VAL A 222 -4.23 -9.78 -34.27
C VAL A 222 -5.34 -8.91 -34.85
N VAL A 223 -5.69 -7.81 -34.19
CA VAL A 223 -6.71 -6.87 -34.68
C VAL A 223 -6.31 -6.27 -36.03
N ALA A 224 -5.04 -5.88 -36.21
CA ALA A 224 -4.54 -5.38 -37.49
C ALA A 224 -4.63 -6.43 -38.61
N VAL A 225 -4.25 -7.69 -38.35
CA VAL A 225 -4.34 -8.79 -39.34
C VAL A 225 -5.80 -9.07 -39.70
N VAL A 226 -6.71 -9.09 -38.72
CA VAL A 226 -8.15 -9.27 -38.95
C VAL A 226 -8.71 -8.12 -39.79
N ALA A 227 -8.34 -6.87 -39.48
CA ALA A 227 -8.78 -5.70 -40.25
C ALA A 227 -8.32 -5.75 -41.72
N VAL A 228 -7.07 -6.15 -41.97
CA VAL A 228 -6.54 -6.33 -43.33
C VAL A 228 -7.30 -7.45 -44.07
N ARG A 229 -7.56 -8.58 -43.40
CA ARG A 229 -8.28 -9.70 -44.02
C ARG A 229 -9.74 -9.36 -44.34
N VAL A 230 -10.41 -8.60 -43.48
CA VAL A 230 -11.77 -8.11 -43.71
C VAL A 230 -11.81 -7.14 -44.89
N ASN A 231 -10.90 -6.16 -44.94
CA ASN A 231 -10.83 -5.22 -46.07
C ASN A 231 -10.48 -5.92 -47.39
N GLY A 232 -9.51 -6.84 -47.38
CA GLY A 232 -9.17 -7.62 -48.58
C GLY A 232 -10.35 -8.46 -49.10
N ASN A 233 -11.15 -9.06 -48.21
CA ASN A 233 -12.36 -9.78 -48.62
C ASN A 233 -13.44 -8.86 -49.20
N LEU A 234 -13.60 -7.64 -48.67
CA LEU A 234 -14.53 -6.64 -49.21
C LEU A 234 -14.12 -6.15 -50.61
N ASP A 235 -12.83 -5.98 -50.84
CA ASP A 235 -12.30 -5.58 -52.15
C ASP A 235 -12.46 -6.70 -53.19
N VAL A 236 -12.24 -7.96 -52.79
CA VAL A 236 -12.51 -9.13 -53.64
C VAL A 236 -14.01 -9.23 -53.97
N ALA A 237 -14.89 -9.03 -53.00
CA ALA A 237 -16.34 -9.06 -53.22
C ALA A 237 -16.82 -7.95 -54.18
N LYS A 238 -16.29 -6.72 -54.03
CA LYS A 238 -16.59 -5.60 -54.95
C LYS A 238 -16.07 -5.83 -56.36
N ASN A 239 -14.92 -6.49 -56.50
CA ASN A 239 -14.36 -6.80 -57.81
C ASN A 239 -15.13 -7.95 -58.49
N ALA A 240 -15.55 -8.96 -57.74
CA ALA A 240 -16.42 -10.04 -58.25
C ALA A 240 -17.78 -9.51 -58.71
N SER A 241 -18.41 -8.61 -57.94
CA SER A 241 -19.68 -8.01 -58.34
C SER A 241 -19.55 -7.11 -59.58
N LYS A 242 -18.41 -6.45 -59.80
CA LYS A 242 -18.17 -5.66 -61.02
C LYS A 242 -17.94 -6.55 -62.26
N SER A 243 -17.28 -7.70 -62.10
CA SER A 243 -17.07 -8.62 -63.23
C SER A 243 -18.38 -9.27 -63.71
N GLU A 244 -19.28 -9.63 -62.80
CA GLU A 244 -20.59 -10.22 -63.18
C GLU A 244 -21.48 -9.22 -63.95
N THR A 245 -21.45 -7.93 -63.59
CA THR A 245 -22.19 -6.89 -64.32
C THR A 245 -21.61 -6.59 -65.71
N SER A 246 -20.32 -6.87 -65.94
CA SER A 246 -19.68 -6.68 -67.25
C SER A 246 -19.88 -7.82 -68.24
N ILE A 247 -20.30 -9.00 -67.78
CA ILE A 247 -20.54 -10.18 -68.63
C ILE A 247 -22.00 -10.22 -69.14
N ASN A 248 -22.91 -9.45 -68.53
CA ASN A 248 -24.33 -9.38 -68.88
C ASN A 248 -24.72 -8.18 -69.78
N ASN A 249 -23.73 -7.48 -70.36
CA ASN A 249 -23.91 -6.45 -71.39
C ASN A 249 -23.15 -6.85 -72.66
#